data_AF-A0A2A4YNV0-F1
#
_entry.id   AF-A0A2A4YNV0-F1
#
_cell.length_a   1.000
_cell.length_b   1.000
_cell.length_c   1.000
_cell.angle_alpha   90.00
_cell.angle_beta   90.00
_cell.angle_gamma   90.00
#
_symmetry.space_group_name_H-M   'P 1'
#
loop_
_entity.id
_entity.type
_entity.pdbx_description
1 polymer ?
#
loop_
_entity_poly.entity_id
_entity_poly.type
_entity_poly.pdbx_seq_one_letter_code
_entity_poly.pdbx_strand_id
1 'polypeptide(L)' 'MKFYNKNVILEEGIWELEFWIGTYKKYYSNGIIEIIGGYSNEEGAFGNKIGKWKYYSSTGILEYEEEYEDGKLLKYSEP' A
#
# COMPACT_ATOMS: atom_id res chain seq x y z
N MET A 1 -12.38 2.72 -3.40
CA MET A 1 -12.59 3.79 -2.41
C MET A 1 -11.44 4.79 -2.47
N LYS A 2 -11.75 6.09 -2.33
CA LYS A 2 -10.74 7.13 -2.10
C LYS A 2 -11.09 7.83 -0.80
N PHE A 3 -10.14 7.91 0.14
CA PHE A 3 -10.32 8.60 1.40
C PHE A 3 -9.65 9.97 1.33
N TYR A 4 -10.40 11.00 1.70
CA TYR A 4 -9.98 12.39 1.65
C TYR A 4 -9.91 12.98 3.06
N ASN A 5 -8.91 13.82 3.33
CA ASN A 5 -8.89 14.73 4.47
C ASN A 5 -8.55 16.13 3.97
N LYS A 6 -9.43 17.11 4.21
CA LYS A 6 -9.26 18.52 3.79
C LYS A 6 -8.88 18.66 2.29
N ASN A 7 -9.59 17.93 1.41
CA ASN A 7 -9.37 17.86 -0.05
C ASN A 7 -8.08 17.19 -0.52
N VAL A 8 -7.27 16.63 0.37
CA VAL A 8 -6.08 15.82 0.02
C VAL A 8 -6.47 14.34 0.05
N ILE A 9 -6.11 13.58 -0.99
CA ILE A 9 -6.24 12.11 -1.00
C ILE A 9 -5.22 11.58 0.00
N LEU A 10 -5.68 10.90 1.05
CA LEU A 10 -4.80 10.23 1.99
C LEU A 10 -4.54 8.79 1.58
N GLU A 11 -5.57 8.10 1.10
CA GLU A 11 -5.52 6.68 0.75
C GLU A 11 -6.45 6.38 -0.43
N GLU A 12 -5.99 5.56 -1.38
CA GLU A 12 -6.81 4.99 -2.44
C GLU A 12 -6.57 3.48 -2.61
N GLY A 13 -7.65 2.75 -2.89
CA GLY A 13 -7.63 1.30 -3.15
C GLY A 13 -9.03 0.76 -3.41
N ILE A 14 -9.19 -0.55 -3.58
CA ILE A 14 -10.52 -1.18 -3.67
C ILE A 14 -10.85 -1.76 -2.28
N TRP A 15 -12.04 -1.50 -1.77
CA TRP A 15 -12.49 -2.02 -0.47
C TRP A 15 -13.66 -2.96 -0.69
N GLU A 16 -13.49 -4.23 -0.35
CA GLU A 16 -14.46 -5.29 -0.56
C GLU A 16 -14.40 -6.25 0.63
N LEU A 17 -15.55 -6.79 1.08
CA LEU A 17 -15.62 -7.73 2.21
C LEU A 17 -14.87 -7.30 3.48
N GLU A 18 -14.83 -6.00 3.79
CA GLU A 18 -14.10 -5.40 4.93
C GLU A 18 -12.56 -5.34 4.79
N PHE A 19 -12.03 -5.61 3.59
CA PHE A 19 -10.59 -5.57 3.31
C PHE A 19 -10.24 -4.67 2.12
N TRP A 20 -9.02 -4.13 2.13
CA TRP A 20 -8.41 -3.60 0.93
C TRP A 20 -8.02 -4.73 -0.02
N ILE A 21 -8.27 -4.54 -1.31
CA ILE A 21 -7.83 -5.45 -2.37
C ILE A 21 -7.21 -4.68 -3.54
N GLY A 22 -6.38 -5.39 -4.31
CA GLY A 22 -5.68 -4.82 -5.45
C GLY A 22 -4.66 -3.77 -5.04
N THR A 23 -4.43 -2.78 -5.90
CA THR A 23 -3.44 -1.74 -5.65
C THR A 23 -3.92 -0.80 -4.54
N TYR A 24 -3.08 -0.63 -3.53
CA TYR A 24 -3.24 0.33 -2.45
C TYR A 24 -2.17 1.40 -2.55
N LYS A 25 -2.57 2.65 -2.35
CA LYS A 25 -1.66 3.78 -2.22
C LYS A 25 -2.04 4.63 -1.04
N LYS A 26 -1.02 5.07 -0.31
CA LYS A 26 -1.12 6.06 0.76
C LYS A 26 -0.25 7.26 0.41
N TYR A 27 -0.71 8.44 0.76
CA TYR A 27 -0.04 9.70 0.47
C TYR A 27 0.19 10.51 1.75
N TYR A 28 1.31 11.21 1.80
CA TYR A 28 1.55 12.27 2.76
C TYR A 28 0.58 13.44 2.52
N SER A 29 0.45 14.32 3.52
CA SER A 29 -0.38 15.53 3.43
C SER A 29 0.02 16.50 2.31
N ASN A 30 1.26 16.39 1.81
CA ASN A 30 1.76 17.15 0.67
C ASN A 30 1.42 16.50 -0.70
N GLY A 31 0.72 15.35 -0.70
CA GLY A 31 0.31 14.62 -1.90
C GLY A 31 1.38 13.68 -2.49
N ILE A 32 2.55 13.57 -1.88
CA ILE A 32 3.59 12.61 -2.27
C ILE A 32 3.20 11.23 -1.76
N ILE A 33 3.45 10.19 -2.57
CA ILE A 33 3.21 8.80 -2.18
C ILE A 33 4.09 8.47 -0.97
N GLU A 34 3.46 7.98 0.10
CA GLU A 34 4.12 7.43 1.29
C GLU A 34 4.31 5.92 1.12
N ILE A 35 3.27 5.22 0.63
CA ILE A 35 3.26 3.76 0.51
C ILE A 35 2.53 3.37 -0.76
N ILE A 36 3.05 2.38 -1.48
CA ILE A 36 2.33 1.70 -2.57
C ILE A 36 2.57 0.20 -2.48
N GLY A 37 1.51 -0.58 -2.68
CA GLY A 37 1.58 -2.03 -2.65
C GLY A 37 0.30 -2.69 -3.17
N GLY A 38 0.24 -4.01 -3.04
CA GLY A 38 -0.90 -4.81 -3.43
C GLY A 38 -1.47 -5.60 -2.26
N TYR A 39 -2.80 -5.70 -2.21
CA TYR A 39 -3.51 -6.65 -1.39
C TYR A 39 -4.19 -7.72 -2.26
N SER A 40 -4.22 -8.96 -1.79
CA SER A 40 -4.84 -10.07 -2.51
C SER A 40 -6.36 -9.94 -2.52
N ASN A 41 -6.94 -10.27 -3.68
CA ASN A 41 -8.37 -10.44 -3.89
C ASN A 41 -8.77 -11.92 -4.04
N GLU A 42 -7.85 -12.84 -3.75
CA GLU A 42 -8.11 -14.28 -3.83
C GLU A 42 -8.87 -14.77 -2.59
N GLU A 43 -9.81 -15.68 -2.81
CA GLU A 43 -10.59 -16.30 -1.75
C GLU A 43 -9.65 -17.11 -0.82
N GLY A 44 -9.68 -16.81 0.49
CA GLY A 44 -8.76 -17.40 1.48
C GLY A 44 -7.49 -16.57 1.76
N ALA A 45 -7.13 -15.62 0.90
CA ALA A 45 -6.03 -14.68 1.09
C ALA A 45 -6.49 -13.20 1.07
N PHE A 46 -7.80 -12.98 1.06
CA PHE A 46 -8.41 -11.67 0.89
C PHE A 46 -7.87 -10.66 1.91
N GLY A 47 -7.36 -9.52 1.43
CA GLY A 47 -6.79 -8.49 2.31
C GLY A 47 -5.34 -8.74 2.76
N ASN A 48 -4.72 -9.85 2.38
CA ASN A 48 -3.32 -10.09 2.68
C ASN A 48 -2.41 -9.26 1.76
N LYS A 49 -1.33 -8.69 2.32
CA LYS A 49 -0.29 -8.03 1.53
C LYS A 49 0.35 -9.02 0.57
N ILE A 50 0.52 -8.63 -0.68
CA ILE A 50 1.18 -9.42 -1.72
C ILE A 50 2.16 -8.58 -2.54
N GLY A 51 3.18 -9.24 -3.06
CA GLY A 51 4.19 -8.64 -3.92
C GLY A 51 5.01 -7.57 -3.21
N LYS A 52 5.49 -6.60 -3.99
CA LYS A 52 6.38 -5.55 -3.49
C LYS A 52 5.59 -4.38 -2.91
N TRP A 53 5.96 -4.01 -1.70
CA TRP A 53 5.53 -2.83 -0.98
C TRP A 53 6.68 -1.83 -0.95
N LYS A 54 6.44 -0.63 -1.47
CA LYS A 54 7.45 0.42 -1.52
C LYS A 54 7.08 1.53 -0.56
N TYR A 55 8.06 1.98 0.21
CA TYR A 55 7.91 3.02 1.20
C TYR A 55 8.81 4.19 0.85
N TYR A 56 8.23 5.37 0.77
CA TYR A 56 8.91 6.58 0.34
C TYR A 56 8.89 7.59 1.48
N SER A 57 9.91 8.44 1.56
CA SER A 57 9.91 9.59 2.47
C SER A 57 9.02 10.72 1.95
N SER A 58 8.76 11.71 2.81
CA SER A 58 7.95 12.88 2.47
C SER A 58 8.48 13.72 1.30
N THR A 59 9.71 13.46 0.84
CA THR A 59 10.33 14.08 -0.36
C THR A 59 10.19 13.21 -1.61
N GLY A 60 9.65 12.00 -1.50
CA GLY A 60 9.44 11.05 -2.60
C GLY A 60 10.64 10.13 -2.88
N ILE A 61 11.64 10.11 -2.01
CA ILE A 61 12.77 9.19 -2.12
C ILE A 61 12.34 7.82 -1.59
N LEU A 62 12.68 6.75 -2.32
CA LEU A 62 12.45 5.39 -1.86
C LEU A 62 13.36 5.12 -0.66
N GLU A 63 12.77 4.79 0.48
CA GLU A 63 13.51 4.50 1.71
C GLU A 63 13.79 3.01 1.83
N TYR A 64 12.78 2.17 1.56
CA TYR A 64 12.90 0.72 1.56
C TYR A 64 11.77 0.05 0.79
N GLU A 65 12.00 -1.21 0.43
CA GLU A 65 11.03 -2.11 -0.16
C GLU A 65 10.89 -3.37 0.69
N GLU A 66 9.65 -3.85 0.79
CA GLU A 66 9.30 -5.12 1.40
C GLU A 66 8.64 -6.02 0.34
N GLU A 67 8.87 -7.33 0.40
CA GLU A 67 8.20 -8.31 -0.45
C GLU A 67 7.36 -9.23 0.43
N TYR A 68 6.08 -9.35 0.10
CA TYR A 68 5.13 -10.17 0.84
C TYR A 68 4.55 -11.27 -0.04
N GLU A 69 4.32 -12.42 0.57
CA GLU A 69 3.52 -13.50 0.01
C GLU A 69 2.48 -13.90 1.06
N ASP A 70 1.21 -13.79 0.70
CA ASP A 70 0.08 -14.12 1.56
C ASP A 70 0.18 -13.47 2.96
N GLY A 71 0.53 -12.18 2.99
CA GLY A 71 0.64 -11.39 4.22
C GLY A 71 1.92 -11.64 5.02
N LYS A 72 2.79 -12.57 4.61
CA LYS A 72 4.06 -12.85 5.27
C LYS A 72 5.19 -12.08 4.58
N LEU A 73 5.99 -11.37 5.38
CA LEU A 73 7.18 -10.70 4.90
C LEU A 73 8.22 -11.75 4.48
N LEU A 74 8.57 -11.76 3.20
CA LEU A 74 9.62 -12.62 2.63
C LEU A 74 10.97 -11.91 2.63
N LYS A 75 10.98 -10.63 2.27
CA LYS A 75 12.21 -9.88 2.07
C LYS A 75 12.03 -8.42 2.45
N TYR A 76 13.10 -7.87 3.00
CA TYR A 76 13.31 -6.44 3.19
C TYR A 76 14.56 -6.01 2.41
N SER A 77 14.51 -4.86 1.76
CA SER A 77 15.66 -4.28 1.06
C SER A 77 15.64 -2.77 1.14
N GLU A 78 16.80 -2.20 1.41
CA GLU A 78 17.08 -0.77 1.27
C GLU A 78 17.73 -0.51 -0.12
N PRO A 79 17.59 0.69 -0.68
CA PRO A 79 18.17 1.09 -1.97
C PRO A 79 19.69 0.92 -2.08
#